data_AF-A0A7X7U3R4-F1
#
_entry.id   AF-A0A7X7U3R4-F1
#
_cell.length_a   1.000
_cell.length_b   1.000
_cell.length_c   1.000
_cell.angle_alpha   90.00
_cell.angle_beta   90.00
_cell.angle_gamma   90.00
#
_symmetry.space_group_name_H-M   'P 1'
#
loop_
_entity.id
_entity.type
_entity.pdbx_description
1 polymer ?
#
loop_
_entity_poly.entity_id
_entity_poly.type
_entity_poly.pdbx_seq_one_letter_code
_entity_poly.pdbx_strand_id
1 'polypeptide(L)'
;MVGSLVLLPVLIVGLKWFRSAPGQETGRVGFAFAWRIVMAGFALGLGALAQTMMWRRLRPRMESVAWRILLLLPTVALGVGWLALTGYDHWALHRKYEPVKRSPIVLNRAGLAPLPESARDVKVHAWGFLMSGKYTLRFTADPNDIEHFLAASPSLERVGARTYSRERMRLRGGDYVSLSDRYDAQGNEYFTPECDVPAWYRQEIRGPGRRYEINWYDGKYRGELLIDDEEHTVYVHIDRY
;
A
#
# COMPACT_ATOMS: atom_id res chain seq x y z
N MET A 1 -5.76 17.26 33.23
CA MET A 1 -6.59 16.29 32.47
C MET A 1 -7.12 16.85 31.15
N VAL A 2 -7.49 18.14 31.04
CA VAL A 2 -8.06 18.71 29.80
C VAL A 2 -7.07 18.71 28.61
N GLY A 3 -5.78 18.97 28.83
CA GLY A 3 -4.77 18.94 27.75
C GLY A 3 -4.62 17.57 27.07
N SER A 4 -4.75 16.48 27.84
CA SER A 4 -4.69 15.12 27.31
C SER A 4 -5.91 14.75 26.44
N LEU A 5 -7.07 15.35 26.72
CA LEU A 5 -8.31 15.15 25.96
C LEU A 5 -8.29 15.82 24.57
N VAL A 6 -7.55 16.93 24.41
CA VAL A 6 -7.43 17.65 23.12
C VAL A 6 -6.42 16.97 22.19
N LEU A 7 -5.45 16.25 22.73
CA LEU A 7 -4.38 15.62 21.96
C LEU A 7 -4.75 14.24 21.40
N LEU A 8 -5.62 13.50 22.08
CA LEU A 8 -6.05 12.17 21.64
C LEU A 8 -6.71 12.19 20.24
N PRO A 9 -7.65 13.11 19.93
CA PRO A 9 -8.25 13.21 18.60
C PRO A 9 -7.23 13.56 17.52
N VAL A 10 -6.28 14.46 17.83
CA VAL A 10 -5.19 14.85 16.92
C VAL A 10 -4.33 13.64 16.55
N LEU A 11 -4.00 12.80 17.53
CA LEU A 11 -3.20 11.60 17.34
C LEU A 11 -3.98 10.54 16.55
N ILE A 12 -5.28 10.35 16.82
CA ILE A 12 -6.16 9.45 16.08
C ILE A 12 -6.29 9.87 14.60
N VAL A 13 -6.54 11.16 14.34
CA VAL A 13 -6.66 11.69 12.97
C VAL A 13 -5.34 11.54 12.22
N GLY A 14 -4.21 11.89 12.85
CA GLY A 14 -2.89 11.67 12.27
C GLY A 14 -2.61 10.21 11.95
N LEU A 15 -3.00 9.28 12.84
CA LEU A 15 -2.85 7.84 12.60
C LEU A 15 -3.71 7.35 11.44
N LYS A 16 -4.95 7.85 11.33
CA LYS A 16 -5.90 7.48 10.26
C LYS A 16 -5.43 7.98 8.90
N TRP A 17 -5.07 9.26 8.79
CA TRP A 17 -4.53 9.83 7.56
C TRP A 17 -3.25 9.13 7.13
N PHE A 18 -2.37 8.79 8.07
CA PHE A 18 -1.16 8.08 7.71
C PHE A 18 -1.45 6.67 7.21
N ARG A 19 -2.34 5.90 7.87
CA ARG A 19 -2.79 4.57 7.39
C ARG A 19 -3.38 4.58 5.97
N SER A 20 -3.83 5.72 5.48
CA SER A 20 -4.27 5.90 4.09
C SER A 20 -3.20 6.47 3.16
N ALA A 21 -2.02 6.85 3.66
CA ALA A 21 -0.96 7.46 2.86
C ALA A 21 -0.27 6.41 1.97
N PRO A 22 -0.07 6.69 0.67
CA PRO A 22 0.66 5.77 -0.21
C PRO A 22 2.14 5.70 0.16
N GLY A 23 2.74 4.53 -0.05
CA GLY A 23 4.17 4.31 0.23
C GLY A 23 4.48 3.82 1.65
N GLN A 24 3.46 3.61 2.51
CA GLN A 24 3.61 2.89 3.78
C GLN A 24 4.22 1.49 3.62
N GLU A 25 3.99 0.90 2.46
CA GLU A 25 4.59 -0.36 1.99
C GLU A 25 6.13 -0.32 1.96
N THR A 26 6.75 0.86 2.06
CA THR A 26 8.21 0.94 2.10
C THR A 26 8.67 0.97 3.55
N GLY A 27 9.53 0.01 3.95
CA GLY A 27 10.03 -0.08 5.32
C GLY A 27 10.66 1.22 5.85
N ARG A 28 11.21 2.05 4.95
CA ARG A 28 11.74 3.38 5.27
C ARG A 28 10.66 4.38 5.70
N VAL A 29 9.50 4.39 5.03
CA VAL A 29 8.36 5.26 5.39
C VAL A 29 7.70 4.75 6.67
N GLY A 30 7.55 3.44 6.81
CA GLY A 30 7.06 2.81 8.04
C GLY A 30 7.94 3.12 9.26
N PHE A 31 9.27 3.01 9.12
CA PHE A 31 10.21 3.31 10.20
C PHE A 31 10.24 4.81 10.56
N ALA A 32 10.29 5.70 9.57
CA ALA A 32 10.24 7.13 9.80
C ALA A 32 8.97 7.54 10.56
N PHE A 33 7.86 6.86 10.29
CA PHE A 33 6.60 7.06 11.01
C PHE A 33 6.62 6.52 12.44
N ALA A 34 7.08 5.28 12.64
CA ALA A 34 7.20 4.72 13.99
C ALA A 34 8.05 5.63 14.88
N TRP A 35 9.19 6.11 14.36
CA TRP A 35 10.04 7.07 15.04
C TRP A 35 9.30 8.36 15.38
N ARG A 36 8.50 8.90 14.45
CA ARG A 36 7.75 10.12 14.68
C ARG A 36 6.62 9.96 15.70
N ILE A 37 5.92 8.83 15.75
CA ILE A 37 4.94 8.55 16.83
C ILE A 37 5.65 8.56 18.18
N VAL A 38 6.81 7.91 18.27
CA VAL A 38 7.62 7.88 19.49
C VAL A 38 8.01 9.32 19.90
N MET A 39 8.53 10.12 18.96
CA MET A 39 8.89 11.52 19.23
C MET A 39 7.68 12.39 19.61
N ALA A 40 6.52 12.19 18.97
CA ALA A 40 5.29 12.87 19.34
C ALA A 40 4.84 12.49 20.74
N GLY A 41 4.85 11.19 21.07
CA GLY A 41 4.55 10.70 22.41
C GLY A 41 5.45 11.33 23.47
N PHE A 42 6.76 11.42 23.20
CA PHE A 42 7.71 12.11 24.08
C PHE A 42 7.43 13.61 24.21
N ALA A 43 7.21 14.31 23.10
CA ALA A 43 6.92 15.76 23.12
C ALA A 43 5.63 16.06 23.89
N LEU A 44 4.59 15.25 23.72
CA LEU A 44 3.32 15.37 24.42
C LEU A 44 3.44 15.03 25.91
N GLY A 45 4.17 13.96 26.24
CA GLY A 45 4.41 13.53 27.63
C GLY A 45 5.21 14.57 28.42
N LEU A 46 6.31 15.06 27.84
CA LEU A 46 7.14 16.10 28.45
C LEU A 46 6.39 17.44 28.54
N GLY A 47 5.60 17.79 27.52
CA GLY A 47 4.77 19.01 27.52
C GLY A 47 3.72 18.99 28.64
N ALA A 48 3.01 17.87 28.81
CA ALA A 48 2.04 17.72 29.90
C ALA A 48 2.71 17.74 31.29
N LEU A 49 3.90 17.13 31.42
CA LEU A 49 4.68 17.16 32.66
C LEU A 49 5.13 18.59 33.00
N ALA A 50 5.65 19.33 32.01
CA ALA A 50 6.03 20.73 32.19
C ALA A 50 4.83 21.61 32.58
N GLN A 51 3.68 21.43 31.91
CA GLN A 51 2.45 22.13 32.26
C GLN A 51 1.94 21.82 33.66
N THR A 52 2.00 20.55 34.10
CA THR A 52 1.58 20.18 35.46
C THR A 52 2.53 20.75 36.52
N MET A 53 3.83 20.78 36.26
CA MET A 53 4.81 21.45 37.11
C MET A 53 4.57 22.97 37.19
N MET A 54 4.37 23.63 36.05
CA MET A 54 4.05 25.07 35.99
C MET A 54 2.73 25.37 36.69
N TRP A 55 1.69 24.57 36.47
CA TRP A 55 0.40 24.72 37.14
C TRP A 55 0.55 24.58 38.66
N ARG A 56 1.24 23.55 39.16
CA ARG A 56 1.46 23.39 40.61
C ARG A 56 2.16 24.59 41.22
N ARG A 57 3.12 25.19 40.49
CA ARG A 57 3.88 26.36 40.97
C ARG A 57 3.11 27.67 40.88
N LEU A 58 2.27 27.84 39.87
CA LEU A 58 1.58 29.10 39.57
C LEU A 58 0.12 29.14 40.05
N ARG A 59 -0.51 27.99 40.35
CA ARG A 59 -1.88 27.86 40.88
C ARG A 59 -2.21 28.84 42.01
N PRO A 60 -1.37 29.07 43.05
CA PRO A 60 -1.71 30.01 44.12
C PRO A 60 -1.75 31.49 43.67
N ARG A 61 -1.31 31.81 42.45
CA ARG A 61 -1.26 33.17 41.89
C ARG A 61 -2.19 33.36 40.68
N MET A 62 -2.94 32.34 40.27
CA MET A 62 -3.73 32.33 39.03
C MET A 62 -5.23 32.24 39.30
N GLU A 63 -5.88 33.38 39.58
CA GLU A 63 -7.34 33.44 39.72
C GLU A 63 -8.08 33.63 38.38
N SER A 64 -7.44 34.26 37.38
CA SER A 64 -8.10 34.57 36.11
C SER A 64 -8.14 33.39 35.12
N VAL A 65 -9.20 33.33 34.32
CA VAL A 65 -9.39 32.37 33.21
C VAL A 65 -8.34 32.56 32.10
N ALA A 66 -7.90 33.79 31.83
CA ALA A 66 -6.90 34.11 30.81
C ALA A 66 -5.57 33.37 31.02
N TRP A 67 -5.14 33.31 32.28
CA TRP A 67 -3.94 32.59 32.72
C TRP A 67 -4.04 31.07 32.48
N ARG A 68 -5.24 30.48 32.57
CA ARG A 68 -5.48 29.06 32.26
C ARG A 68 -5.43 28.78 30.76
N ILE A 69 -5.93 29.70 29.93
CA ILE A 69 -5.86 29.60 28.46
C ILE A 69 -4.42 29.70 27.98
N LEU A 70 -3.64 30.65 28.52
CA LEU A 70 -2.21 30.80 28.24
C LEU A 70 -1.41 29.52 28.52
N LEU A 71 -1.75 28.79 29.59
CA LEU A 71 -1.11 27.52 29.88
C LEU A 71 -1.41 26.44 28.83
N LEU A 72 -2.56 26.46 28.15
CA LEU A 72 -2.94 25.46 27.15
C LEU A 72 -2.33 25.72 25.76
N LEU A 73 -1.95 26.97 25.49
CA LEU A 73 -1.45 27.45 24.20
C LEU A 73 -0.29 26.61 23.63
N PRO A 74 0.74 26.22 24.40
CA PRO A 74 1.82 25.37 23.92
C PRO A 74 1.34 23.99 23.45
N THR A 75 0.38 23.39 24.15
CA THR A 75 -0.17 22.08 23.76
C THR A 75 -0.98 22.17 22.48
N VAL A 76 -1.79 23.23 22.33
CA VAL A 76 -2.56 23.47 21.13
C VAL A 76 -1.62 23.72 19.94
N ALA A 77 -0.58 24.54 20.12
CA ALA A 77 0.41 24.81 19.08
C ALA A 77 1.15 23.54 18.63
N LEU A 78 1.56 22.68 19.57
CA LEU A 78 2.17 21.39 19.26
C LEU A 78 1.21 20.45 18.51
N GLY A 79 -0.06 20.40 18.91
CA GLY A 79 -1.09 19.59 18.23
C GLY A 79 -1.36 20.05 16.80
N VAL A 80 -1.51 21.36 16.60
CA VAL A 80 -1.73 21.96 15.26
C VAL A 80 -0.49 21.77 14.38
N GLY A 81 0.71 22.02 14.91
CA GLY A 81 1.97 21.82 14.19
C GLY A 81 2.16 20.37 13.76
N TRP A 82 1.82 19.40 14.61
CA TRP A 82 1.81 17.98 14.26
C TRP A 82 0.87 17.68 13.11
N LEU A 83 -0.39 18.14 13.16
CA LEU A 83 -1.36 17.92 12.09
C LEU A 83 -0.89 18.52 10.76
N ALA A 84 -0.38 19.75 10.78
CA ALA A 84 0.15 20.42 9.60
C ALA A 84 1.30 19.63 8.97
N LEU A 85 2.23 19.14 9.80
CA LEU A 85 3.35 18.31 9.34
C LEU A 85 2.84 17.00 8.72
N THR A 86 1.92 16.30 9.40
CA THR A 86 1.36 15.05 8.88
C THR A 86 0.58 15.25 7.58
N GLY A 87 -0.13 16.37 7.43
CA GLY A 87 -0.85 16.72 6.21
C GLY A 87 0.12 17.02 5.06
N TYR A 88 1.18 17.77 5.33
CA TYR A 88 2.25 18.02 4.36
C TYR A 88 2.95 16.73 3.92
N ASP A 89 3.30 15.86 4.87
CA ASP A 89 3.91 14.58 4.54
C ASP A 89 2.96 13.70 3.74
N HIS A 90 1.68 13.64 4.09
CA HIS A 90 0.68 12.90 3.32
C HIS A 90 0.63 13.40 1.88
N TRP A 91 0.59 14.72 1.68
CA TRP A 91 0.62 15.33 0.36
C TRP A 91 1.92 15.01 -0.41
N ALA A 92 3.08 15.16 0.24
CA ALA A 92 4.38 14.90 -0.35
C ALA A 92 4.56 13.42 -0.72
N LEU A 93 4.12 12.51 0.14
CA LEU A 93 4.10 11.07 -0.11
C LEU A 93 3.15 10.74 -1.26
N HIS A 94 1.96 11.35 -1.33
CA HIS A 94 1.04 11.13 -2.43
C HIS A 94 1.64 11.54 -3.78
N ARG A 95 2.35 12.67 -3.84
CA ARG A 95 3.09 13.11 -5.04
C ARG A 95 4.26 12.20 -5.40
N LYS A 96 5.01 11.74 -4.39
CA LYS A 96 6.21 10.92 -4.58
C LYS A 96 5.87 9.48 -4.94
N TYR A 97 4.79 8.96 -4.37
CA TYR A 97 4.35 7.57 -4.53
C TYR A 97 3.14 7.43 -5.46
N GLU A 98 2.93 8.42 -6.34
CA GLU A 98 1.90 8.39 -7.37
C GLU A 98 2.01 7.08 -8.18
N PRO A 99 0.94 6.27 -8.28
CA PRO A 99 1.01 4.92 -8.85
C PRO A 99 1.61 4.88 -10.26
N VAL A 100 1.24 5.83 -11.12
CA VAL A 100 1.74 5.92 -12.51
C VAL A 100 3.26 6.13 -12.55
N LYS A 101 3.82 6.96 -11.66
CA LYS A 101 5.28 7.19 -11.57
C LYS A 101 6.02 5.97 -11.03
N ARG A 102 5.34 5.10 -10.29
CA ARG A 102 5.93 3.89 -9.70
C ARG A 102 5.74 2.64 -10.56
N SER A 103 4.75 2.62 -11.45
CA SER A 103 4.47 1.45 -12.28
C SER A 103 5.70 0.96 -13.09
N PRO A 104 6.62 1.82 -13.58
CA PRO A 104 7.80 1.33 -14.30
C PRO A 104 8.69 0.43 -13.44
N ILE A 105 8.67 0.58 -12.11
CA ILE A 105 9.43 -0.29 -11.20
C ILE A 105 8.90 -1.72 -11.24
N VAL A 106 7.57 -1.90 -11.25
CA VAL A 106 6.94 -3.22 -11.31
C VAL A 106 7.09 -3.79 -12.71
N LEU A 107 6.77 -3.00 -13.75
CA LEU A 107 6.81 -3.43 -15.15
C LEU A 107 8.21 -3.85 -15.59
N ASN A 108 9.25 -3.08 -15.26
CA ASN A 108 10.64 -3.44 -15.59
C ASN A 108 11.07 -4.75 -14.89
N ARG A 109 10.74 -4.90 -13.59
CA ARG A 109 11.03 -6.13 -12.84
C ARG A 109 10.27 -7.35 -13.35
N ALA A 110 9.10 -7.12 -13.94
CA ALA A 110 8.28 -8.14 -14.58
C ALA A 110 8.71 -8.42 -16.04
N GLY A 111 9.62 -7.63 -16.63
CA GLY A 111 9.94 -7.69 -18.06
C GLY A 111 8.74 -7.35 -18.94
N LEU A 112 7.85 -6.48 -18.49
CA LEU A 112 6.65 -6.06 -19.20
C LEU A 112 6.86 -4.71 -19.88
N ALA A 113 6.06 -4.44 -20.91
CA ALA A 113 6.03 -3.16 -21.61
C ALA A 113 5.64 -2.00 -20.66
N PRO A 114 5.86 -0.73 -21.05
CA PRO A 114 5.29 0.42 -20.35
C PRO A 114 3.76 0.35 -20.27
N LEU A 115 3.16 1.08 -19.32
CA LEU A 115 1.69 1.18 -19.25
C LEU A 115 1.13 1.68 -20.58
N PRO A 116 0.01 1.11 -21.07
CA PRO A 116 -0.67 1.64 -22.25
C PRO A 116 -1.22 3.04 -21.97
N GLU A 117 -1.46 3.82 -23.04
CA GLU A 117 -1.96 5.20 -22.92
C GLU A 117 -3.36 5.27 -22.31
N SER A 118 -4.22 4.27 -22.56
CA SER A 118 -5.56 4.17 -21.94
C SER A 118 -5.56 3.72 -20.48
N ALA A 119 -4.39 3.48 -19.87
CA ALA A 119 -4.30 2.97 -18.51
C ALA A 119 -4.95 3.91 -17.49
N ARG A 120 -5.93 3.39 -16.75
CA ARG A 120 -6.66 4.07 -15.67
C ARG A 120 -6.69 3.20 -14.40
N ASP A 121 -7.13 3.81 -13.30
CA ASP A 121 -7.21 3.16 -11.97
C ASP A 121 -5.93 2.45 -11.52
N VAL A 122 -4.77 3.03 -11.87
CA VAL A 122 -3.46 2.45 -11.61
C VAL A 122 -3.22 2.38 -10.10
N LYS A 123 -2.91 1.19 -9.59
CA LYS A 123 -2.52 0.94 -8.19
C LYS A 123 -1.19 0.21 -8.16
N VAL A 124 -0.27 0.67 -7.32
CA VAL A 124 1.05 0.05 -7.16
C VAL A 124 1.33 -0.19 -5.70
N HIS A 125 1.64 -1.43 -5.37
CA HIS A 125 2.23 -1.83 -4.11
C HIS A 125 3.61 -2.39 -4.40
N ALA A 126 4.65 -1.81 -3.80
CA ALA A 126 6.00 -2.27 -4.00
C ALA A 126 6.76 -2.19 -2.68
N TRP A 127 7.13 -3.36 -2.18
CA TRP A 127 7.91 -3.58 -0.98
C TRP A 127 9.24 -4.24 -1.38
N GLY A 128 10.32 -3.85 -0.73
CA GLY A 128 11.63 -4.43 -1.00
C GLY A 128 12.57 -4.22 0.17
N PHE A 129 13.23 -5.30 0.59
CA PHE A 129 14.35 -5.30 1.52
C PHE A 129 15.65 -5.66 0.79
N LEU A 130 16.79 -5.81 1.47
CA LEU A 130 18.09 -6.07 0.83
C LEU A 130 18.08 -7.31 -0.09
N MET A 131 17.43 -8.41 0.34
CA MET A 131 17.43 -9.69 -0.41
C MET A 131 16.07 -10.04 -1.03
N SER A 132 14.94 -9.74 -0.37
CA SER A 132 13.59 -10.05 -0.89
C SER A 132 12.82 -8.80 -1.31
N GLY A 133 11.85 -8.95 -2.21
CA GLY A 133 10.91 -7.87 -2.52
C GLY A 133 9.66 -8.40 -3.21
N LYS A 134 8.57 -7.64 -3.06
CA LYS A 134 7.25 -7.95 -3.62
C LYS A 134 6.73 -6.73 -4.38
N TYR A 135 6.26 -6.96 -5.60
CA TYR A 135 5.87 -5.91 -6.53
C TYR A 135 4.53 -6.26 -7.15
N THR A 136 3.51 -5.48 -6.82
CA THR A 136 2.15 -5.66 -7.31
C THR A 136 1.68 -4.40 -8.03
N LEU A 137 1.06 -4.57 -9.19
CA LEU A 137 0.47 -3.51 -10.00
C LEU A 137 -0.93 -3.94 -10.42
N ARG A 138 -1.86 -2.99 -10.47
CA ARG A 138 -3.18 -3.13 -11.09
C ARG A 138 -3.43 -1.93 -11.98
N PHE A 139 -4.01 -2.15 -13.16
CA PHE A 139 -4.57 -1.08 -13.98
C PHE A 139 -5.73 -1.62 -14.82
N THR A 140 -6.63 -0.74 -15.22
CA THR A 140 -7.63 -1.00 -16.27
C THR A 140 -7.18 -0.31 -17.54
N ALA A 141 -7.46 -0.90 -18.70
CA ALA A 141 -7.11 -0.32 -20.00
C ALA A 141 -8.11 -0.80 -21.05
N ASP A 142 -8.06 -0.19 -22.23
CA ASP A 142 -8.91 -0.64 -23.33
C ASP A 142 -8.41 -1.99 -23.88
N PRO A 143 -9.29 -2.89 -24.34
CA PRO A 143 -8.90 -4.25 -24.71
C PRO A 143 -7.79 -4.32 -25.76
N ASN A 144 -7.85 -3.48 -26.80
CA ASN A 144 -6.83 -3.44 -27.84
C ASN A 144 -5.46 -2.99 -27.30
N ASP A 145 -5.46 -2.05 -26.37
CA ASP A 145 -4.25 -1.56 -25.73
C ASP A 145 -3.64 -2.63 -24.80
N ILE A 146 -4.48 -3.46 -24.16
CA ILE A 146 -4.02 -4.63 -23.41
C ILE A 146 -3.32 -5.61 -24.36
N GLU A 147 -3.90 -5.93 -25.52
CA GLU A 147 -3.25 -6.83 -26.48
C GLU A 147 -1.92 -6.27 -26.99
N HIS A 148 -1.85 -4.96 -27.30
CA HIS A 148 -0.60 -4.31 -27.68
C HIS A 148 0.44 -4.33 -26.55
N PHE A 149 0.01 -4.08 -25.31
CA PHE A 149 0.85 -4.19 -24.12
C PHE A 149 1.42 -5.61 -23.95
N LEU A 150 0.60 -6.65 -24.13
CA LEU A 150 1.04 -8.05 -24.03
C LEU A 150 2.03 -8.41 -25.13
N ALA A 151 1.73 -8.02 -26.38
CA ALA A 151 2.59 -8.28 -27.53
C ALA A 151 3.94 -7.55 -27.43
N ALA A 152 3.96 -6.37 -26.79
CA ALA A 152 5.18 -5.59 -26.58
C ALA A 152 5.97 -5.99 -25.33
N SER A 153 5.50 -6.97 -24.53
CA SER A 153 6.11 -7.37 -23.26
C SER A 153 7.14 -8.50 -23.44
N PRO A 154 8.46 -8.23 -23.28
CA PRO A 154 9.50 -9.22 -23.54
C PRO A 154 9.39 -10.51 -22.73
N SER A 155 8.97 -10.43 -21.46
CA SER A 155 8.83 -11.61 -20.61
C SER A 155 7.71 -12.56 -21.06
N LEU A 156 6.83 -12.10 -21.97
CA LEU A 156 5.66 -12.85 -22.44
C LEU A 156 5.82 -13.43 -23.85
N GLU A 157 6.84 -13.02 -24.62
CA GLU A 157 7.01 -13.40 -26.04
C GLU A 157 6.96 -14.92 -26.31
N ARG A 158 7.36 -15.73 -25.33
CA ARG A 158 7.40 -17.20 -25.44
C ARG A 158 6.54 -17.91 -24.39
N VAL A 159 5.78 -17.16 -23.62
CA VAL A 159 4.94 -17.70 -22.54
C VAL A 159 3.51 -17.83 -23.04
N GLY A 160 3.03 -19.07 -23.13
CA GLY A 160 1.62 -19.33 -23.44
C GLY A 160 0.70 -18.84 -22.31
N ALA A 161 -0.40 -18.19 -22.69
CA ALA A 161 -1.43 -17.80 -21.74
C ALA A 161 -2.24 -19.03 -21.30
N ARG A 162 -2.47 -19.18 -19.99
CA ARG A 162 -3.54 -20.04 -19.50
C ARG A 162 -4.85 -19.26 -19.55
N THR A 163 -5.80 -19.76 -20.31
CA THR A 163 -7.12 -19.12 -20.46
C THR A 163 -8.12 -19.72 -19.49
N TYR A 164 -8.98 -18.87 -18.93
CA TYR A 164 -10.07 -19.21 -18.03
C TYR A 164 -11.41 -18.83 -18.66
N SER A 165 -12.45 -19.53 -18.24
CA SER A 165 -13.83 -19.32 -18.64
C SER A 165 -14.75 -19.66 -17.46
N ARG A 166 -16.06 -19.61 -17.67
CA ARG A 166 -17.04 -20.01 -16.64
C ARG A 166 -16.97 -21.50 -16.31
N GLU A 167 -16.46 -22.31 -17.23
CA GLU A 167 -16.28 -23.75 -17.08
C GLU A 167 -14.90 -24.11 -16.50
N ARG A 168 -13.92 -23.22 -16.64
CA ARG A 168 -12.54 -23.40 -16.18
C ARG A 168 -12.06 -22.16 -15.44
N MET A 169 -12.17 -22.18 -14.13
CA MET A 169 -11.91 -21.03 -13.27
C MET A 169 -10.57 -21.14 -12.53
N ARG A 170 -10.10 -20.02 -11.98
CA ARG A 170 -9.06 -19.97 -10.94
C ARG A 170 -9.72 -19.61 -9.63
N LEU A 171 -9.79 -20.56 -8.71
CA LEU A 171 -10.51 -20.45 -7.45
C LEU A 171 -9.56 -20.47 -6.25
N ARG A 172 -9.96 -19.77 -5.20
CA ARG A 172 -9.26 -19.87 -3.92
C ARG A 172 -9.40 -21.30 -3.38
N GLY A 173 -8.27 -21.93 -3.09
CA GLY A 173 -8.24 -23.21 -2.38
C GLY A 173 -8.32 -23.04 -0.86
N GLY A 174 -8.10 -24.13 -0.13
CA GLY A 174 -7.91 -24.11 1.32
C GLY A 174 -6.61 -23.41 1.73
N ASP A 175 -6.25 -23.51 3.01
CA ASP A 175 -5.05 -22.86 3.57
C ASP A 175 -3.74 -23.36 2.93
N TYR A 176 -3.77 -24.55 2.34
CA TYR A 176 -2.66 -25.11 1.59
C TYR A 176 -3.17 -25.95 0.41
N VAL A 177 -2.86 -25.52 -0.81
CA VAL A 177 -3.09 -26.30 -2.03
C VAL A 177 -1.81 -27.05 -2.39
N SER A 178 -1.87 -28.37 -2.37
CA SER A 178 -0.76 -29.20 -2.82
C SER A 178 -0.60 -29.12 -4.35
N LEU A 179 0.58 -29.44 -4.88
CA LEU A 179 0.80 -29.48 -6.33
C LEU A 179 -0.14 -30.46 -7.04
N SER A 180 -0.51 -31.57 -6.39
CA SER A 180 -1.46 -32.56 -6.92
C SER A 180 -2.90 -32.06 -6.93
N ASP A 181 -3.26 -31.18 -6.00
CA ASP A 181 -4.62 -30.63 -5.89
C ASP A 181 -4.79 -29.30 -6.63
N ARG A 182 -3.73 -28.84 -7.30
CA ARG A 182 -3.74 -27.57 -8.03
C ARG A 182 -4.78 -27.55 -9.15
N TYR A 183 -5.12 -28.71 -9.70
CA TYR A 183 -6.11 -28.82 -10.76
C TYR A 183 -7.13 -29.92 -10.45
N ASP A 184 -8.41 -29.63 -10.62
CA ASP A 184 -9.46 -30.65 -10.58
C ASP A 184 -9.70 -31.29 -11.96
N ALA A 185 -10.63 -32.26 -12.00
CA ALA A 185 -11.01 -32.96 -13.22
C ALA A 185 -11.66 -32.04 -14.26
N GLN A 186 -12.24 -30.91 -13.84
CA GLN A 186 -12.81 -29.88 -14.71
C GLN A 186 -11.73 -28.90 -15.22
N GLY A 187 -10.50 -28.99 -14.71
CA GLY A 187 -9.36 -28.16 -15.10
C GLY A 187 -9.31 -26.81 -14.40
N ASN A 188 -10.14 -26.59 -13.37
CA ASN A 188 -10.08 -25.42 -12.51
C ASN A 188 -8.72 -25.38 -11.79
N GLU A 189 -8.15 -24.19 -11.64
CA GLU A 189 -6.94 -23.99 -10.87
C GLU A 189 -7.27 -23.57 -9.44
N TYR A 190 -6.76 -24.29 -8.45
CA TYR A 190 -6.80 -23.87 -7.06
C TYR A 190 -5.48 -23.22 -6.66
N PHE A 191 -5.54 -22.10 -5.95
CA PHE A 191 -4.37 -21.40 -5.44
C PHE A 191 -4.49 -21.14 -3.94
N THR A 192 -3.35 -21.14 -3.25
CA THR A 192 -3.25 -20.61 -1.88
C THR A 192 -3.14 -19.09 -1.97
N PRO A 193 -4.05 -18.31 -1.37
CA PRO A 193 -3.93 -16.86 -1.37
C PRO A 193 -2.66 -16.42 -0.68
N GLU A 194 -1.87 -15.62 -1.38
CA GLU A 194 -0.75 -14.94 -0.75
C GLU A 194 -1.26 -13.95 0.33
N CYS A 195 -0.73 -14.05 1.55
CA CYS A 195 -1.14 -13.21 2.67
C CYS A 195 -0.61 -11.76 2.58
N ASP A 196 0.35 -11.53 1.69
CA ASP A 196 1.18 -10.32 1.69
C ASP A 196 0.85 -9.40 0.51
N VAL A 197 -0.12 -9.80 -0.33
CA VAL A 197 -0.57 -8.98 -1.46
C VAL A 197 -1.69 -8.04 -1.00
N PRO A 198 -1.79 -6.84 -1.62
CA PRO A 198 -2.87 -5.92 -1.30
C PRO A 198 -4.25 -6.53 -1.56
N ALA A 199 -5.24 -6.18 -0.75
CA ALA A 199 -6.62 -6.66 -0.91
C ALA A 199 -7.26 -6.33 -2.28
N TRP A 200 -6.71 -5.36 -3.00
CA TRP A 200 -7.15 -5.02 -4.36
C TRP A 200 -6.54 -5.92 -5.46
N TYR A 201 -5.57 -6.78 -5.13
CA TYR A 201 -5.00 -7.76 -6.06
C TYR A 201 -5.86 -9.01 -6.07
N ARG A 202 -6.70 -9.14 -7.10
CA ARG A 202 -7.65 -10.24 -7.24
C ARG A 202 -6.98 -11.41 -7.96
N GLN A 203 -6.62 -12.44 -7.20
CA GLN A 203 -6.02 -13.68 -7.74
C GLN A 203 -7.06 -14.65 -8.33
N GLU A 204 -8.33 -14.47 -7.98
CA GLU A 204 -9.43 -15.35 -8.37
C GLU A 204 -10.04 -14.89 -9.70
N ILE A 205 -10.21 -15.82 -10.65
CA ILE A 205 -10.82 -15.60 -11.96
C ILE A 205 -11.99 -16.58 -12.12
N ARG A 206 -13.22 -16.06 -12.13
CA ARG A 206 -14.44 -16.88 -12.26
C ARG A 206 -15.07 -16.86 -13.66
N GLY A 207 -14.53 -16.04 -14.56
CA GLY A 207 -15.04 -15.83 -15.90
C GLY A 207 -13.91 -15.83 -16.94
N PRO A 208 -14.17 -15.27 -18.13
CA PRO A 208 -13.15 -14.97 -19.13
C PRO A 208 -11.95 -14.25 -18.51
N GLY A 209 -10.78 -14.86 -18.64
CA GLY A 209 -9.55 -14.26 -18.14
C GLY A 209 -8.33 -15.04 -18.59
N ARG A 210 -7.16 -14.45 -18.35
CA ARG A 210 -5.87 -15.01 -18.78
C ARG A 210 -4.85 -14.92 -17.66
N ARG A 211 -3.96 -15.90 -17.60
CA ARG A 211 -2.78 -15.90 -16.73
C ARG A 211 -1.52 -16.17 -17.55
N TYR A 212 -0.50 -15.37 -17.28
CA TYR A 212 0.84 -15.56 -17.79
C TYR A 212 1.78 -15.75 -16.60
N GLU A 213 2.64 -16.74 -16.68
CA GLU A 213 3.71 -16.92 -15.71
C GLU A 213 4.88 -16.03 -16.10
N ILE A 214 5.38 -15.24 -15.15
CA ILE A 214 6.50 -14.34 -15.40
C ILE A 214 7.74 -14.94 -14.76
N ASN A 215 8.78 -15.07 -15.58
CA ASN A 215 10.11 -15.45 -15.16
C ASN A 215 11.11 -14.51 -15.85
N TRP A 216 11.71 -13.60 -15.09
CA TRP A 216 12.53 -12.51 -15.62
C TRP A 216 13.88 -12.41 -14.91
N TYR A 217 14.91 -11.95 -15.64
CA TYR A 217 16.31 -11.91 -15.22
C TYR A 217 16.78 -13.25 -14.61
N ASP A 218 16.74 -14.31 -15.41
CA ASP A 218 17.18 -15.68 -15.03
C ASP A 218 16.52 -16.20 -13.73
N GLY A 219 15.26 -15.85 -13.50
CA GLY A 219 14.50 -16.29 -12.34
C GLY A 219 14.75 -15.50 -11.06
N LYS A 220 15.49 -14.39 -11.14
CA LYS A 220 15.60 -13.43 -10.04
C LYS A 220 14.25 -12.79 -9.70
N TYR A 221 13.41 -12.58 -10.72
CA TYR A 221 12.06 -12.08 -10.55
C TYR A 221 11.08 -13.10 -11.11
N ARG A 222 10.15 -13.56 -10.27
CA ARG A 222 9.15 -14.55 -10.65
C ARG A 222 7.77 -14.12 -10.17
N GLY A 223 6.74 -14.51 -10.89
CA GLY A 223 5.37 -14.25 -10.48
C GLY A 223 4.40 -14.48 -11.61
N GLU A 224 3.38 -13.63 -11.69
CA GLU A 224 2.32 -13.80 -12.68
C GLU A 224 1.70 -12.47 -13.11
N LEU A 225 1.15 -12.50 -14.31
CA LEU A 225 0.22 -11.51 -14.81
C LEU A 225 -1.13 -12.17 -14.99
N LEU A 226 -2.16 -11.56 -14.41
CA LEU A 226 -3.56 -11.98 -14.53
C LEU A 226 -4.32 -10.89 -15.29
N ILE A 227 -5.24 -11.32 -16.15
CA ILE A 227 -6.16 -10.44 -16.87
C ILE A 227 -7.56 -10.92 -16.59
N ASP A 228 -8.38 -10.01 -16.07
CA ASP A 228 -9.83 -10.14 -16.07
C ASP A 228 -10.33 -9.55 -17.40
N ASP A 229 -10.75 -10.42 -18.32
CA ASP A 229 -11.17 -10.00 -19.65
C ASP A 229 -12.58 -9.41 -19.65
N GLU A 230 -13.40 -9.66 -18.62
CA GLU A 230 -14.72 -9.03 -18.45
C GLU A 230 -14.58 -7.59 -17.93
N GLU A 231 -13.72 -7.36 -16.95
CA GLU A 231 -13.49 -6.04 -16.35
C GLU A 231 -12.36 -5.24 -17.03
N HIS A 232 -11.68 -5.84 -18.02
CA HIS A 232 -10.49 -5.31 -18.68
C HIS A 232 -9.44 -4.81 -17.67
N THR A 233 -9.23 -5.60 -16.62
CA THR A 233 -8.31 -5.28 -15.54
C THR A 233 -7.10 -6.19 -15.59
N VAL A 234 -5.91 -5.59 -15.62
CA VAL A 234 -4.64 -6.29 -15.56
C VAL A 234 -4.10 -6.21 -14.14
N TYR A 235 -3.70 -7.36 -13.61
CA TYR A 235 -3.03 -7.51 -12.33
C TYR A 235 -1.65 -8.12 -12.56
N VAL A 236 -0.62 -7.56 -11.95
CA VAL A 236 0.74 -8.08 -12.03
C VAL A 236 1.24 -8.27 -10.61
N HIS A 237 1.82 -9.43 -10.32
CA HIS A 237 2.51 -9.68 -9.06
C HIS A 237 3.85 -10.37 -9.31
N ILE A 238 4.91 -9.84 -8.70
CA ILE A 238 6.28 -10.30 -8.87
C ILE A 238 6.99 -10.33 -7.52
N ASP A 239 7.58 -11.47 -7.22
CA ASP A 239 8.51 -11.69 -6.13
C ASP A 239 9.96 -11.62 -6.63
N ARG A 240 10.83 -11.08 -5.79
CA ARG A 240 12.29 -11.16 -5.93
C ARG A 240 12.85 -12.10 -4.88
N TYR A 241 13.57 -13.11 -5.37
CA TYR A 241 14.31 -14.09 -4.55
C TYR A 241 15.80 -13.78 -4.52
#